data_AF-A0A7S0NJC7-F1
#
_entry.id   AF-A0A7S0NJC7-F1
#
_cell.length_a   1.000
_cell.length_b   1.000
_cell.length_c   1.000
_cell.angle_alpha   90.00
_cell.angle_beta   90.00
_cell.angle_gamma   90.00
#
_symmetry.space_group_name_H-M   'P 1'
#
loop_
_entity.id
_entity.type
_entity.pdbx_description
1 polymer ?
#
loop_
_entity_poly.entity_id
_entity_poly.type
_entity_poly.pdbx_seq_one_letter_code
_entity_poly.pdbx_strand_id
1 'polypeptide(L)'
;GVDECGTDVGAGDGDEETRDGDDATWDGYPNPDAAGSRASLALSVGAVWSEAVVNGPPERRGACVGLFAAVLPRVAATRGDPGVCAVGADVAAGWLRPYARLLWELKHGDPGTTSRALRTLHAVASRCSGDSAESPLAAALAAVETELAPFFARVPPPSSTDQTAPRRRGKPGPFSKLPAPCQHVAIALLGQLPCLSPTTLRAAAHAALNEDADPNIAVRAAEAVTCNMRAAPLALSVSFLSALLTGAGSWRVGRRAAPAGARALVGMGDSDSPWAGPCLAWPALNLAIVRAERAGDAEGARRARFGALVLAALASEARRAQ
;
A
#
# COMPACT_ATOMS: atom_id res chain seq x y z
N GLY A 1 40.98 -51.05 57.28
CA GLY A 1 40.28 -52.30 57.58
C GLY A 1 39.35 -52.04 58.74
N VAL A 2 38.06 -52.27 58.52
CA VAL A 2 36.96 -52.67 59.43
C VAL A 2 37.47 -53.32 60.74
N ASP A 3 36.91 -53.23 61.95
CA ASP A 3 35.75 -52.61 62.64
C ASP A 3 36.14 -52.60 64.15
N GLU A 4 35.37 -51.94 65.02
CA GLU A 4 34.81 -52.54 66.26
C GLU A 4 34.19 -51.50 67.23
N CYS A 5 32.86 -51.48 67.22
CA CYS A 5 31.96 -51.55 68.38
C CYS A 5 32.11 -50.55 69.55
N GLY A 6 31.18 -49.58 69.59
CA GLY A 6 30.73 -48.92 70.81
C GLY A 6 29.29 -48.43 70.64
N THR A 7 28.33 -49.22 71.11
CA THR A 7 26.90 -48.92 71.20
C THR A 7 26.61 -47.76 72.14
N ASP A 8 25.65 -46.89 71.79
CA ASP A 8 24.61 -46.55 72.77
C ASP A 8 23.27 -46.18 72.11
N VAL A 9 22.21 -46.63 72.78
CA VAL A 9 20.82 -46.65 72.34
C VAL A 9 20.10 -45.47 72.98
N GLY A 10 19.50 -44.60 72.17
CA GLY A 10 18.65 -43.51 72.64
C GLY A 10 17.40 -43.40 71.78
N ALA A 11 16.33 -44.05 72.23
CA ALA A 11 15.00 -43.96 71.66
C ALA A 11 14.44 -42.52 71.81
N GLY A 12 13.80 -42.04 70.75
CA GLY A 12 13.03 -40.80 70.74
C GLY A 12 12.07 -40.82 69.56
N ASP A 13 10.82 -41.19 69.85
CA ASP A 13 9.68 -41.24 68.93
C ASP A 13 9.47 -39.91 68.19
N GLY A 14 9.00 -39.99 66.94
CA GLY A 14 8.40 -38.83 66.26
C GLY A 14 8.45 -38.88 64.74
N ASP A 15 7.41 -39.49 64.17
CA ASP A 15 6.74 -39.10 62.93
C ASP A 15 7.35 -39.46 61.57
N GLU A 16 6.79 -40.53 61.01
CA GLU A 16 6.67 -40.77 59.57
C GLU A 16 5.82 -39.66 58.93
N GLU A 17 6.34 -38.97 57.91
CA GLU A 17 5.60 -38.70 56.66
C GLU A 17 6.52 -38.20 55.53
N THR A 18 6.88 -39.14 54.66
CA THR A 18 6.89 -39.09 53.19
C THR A 18 7.21 -37.80 52.40
N ARG A 19 8.07 -38.05 51.40
CA ARG A 19 8.02 -37.59 49.98
C ARG A 19 8.73 -36.30 49.58
N ASP A 20 9.89 -36.51 48.96
CA ASP A 20 10.17 -36.24 47.55
C ASP A 20 9.49 -35.02 46.90
N GLY A 21 10.34 -34.07 46.54
CA GLY A 21 10.34 -33.47 45.21
C GLY A 21 9.38 -32.31 44.99
N ASP A 22 9.87 -31.09 45.26
CA ASP A 22 9.35 -29.88 44.63
C ASP A 22 10.52 -29.01 44.14
N ASP A 23 11.21 -29.51 43.11
CA ASP A 23 11.87 -28.65 42.13
C ASP A 23 10.76 -28.15 41.18
N ALA A 24 9.90 -27.29 41.73
CA ALA A 24 8.77 -26.72 41.01
C ALA A 24 9.29 -25.61 40.08
N THR A 25 9.63 -26.05 38.87
CA THR A 25 9.66 -25.31 37.62
C THR A 25 8.82 -24.03 37.70
N TRP A 26 9.48 -22.88 37.57
CA TRP A 26 8.84 -21.57 37.54
C TRP A 26 8.00 -21.45 36.26
N ASP A 27 6.74 -21.90 36.33
CA ASP A 27 5.78 -21.80 35.24
C ASP A 27 5.33 -20.35 35.08
N GLY A 28 5.98 -19.64 34.15
CA GLY A 28 5.61 -18.31 33.70
C GLY A 28 4.23 -18.28 33.03
N TYR A 29 3.16 -18.30 33.83
CA TYR A 29 1.83 -17.94 33.36
C TYR A 29 1.73 -16.41 33.23
N PRO A 30 1.32 -15.86 32.08
CA PRO A 30 1.10 -14.43 31.94
C PRO A 30 -0.06 -14.00 32.86
N ASN A 31 0.22 -13.06 33.76
CA ASN A 31 -0.78 -12.50 34.69
C ASN A 31 -2.03 -12.01 33.92
N PRO A 32 -3.22 -12.60 34.13
CA PRO A 32 -4.43 -12.32 33.34
C PRO A 32 -4.88 -10.84 33.41
N ASP A 33 -4.56 -10.15 34.51
CA ASP A 33 -4.88 -8.72 34.69
C ASP A 33 -4.08 -7.81 33.73
N ALA A 34 -2.85 -8.21 33.37
CA ALA A 34 -2.00 -7.43 32.48
C ALA A 34 -2.46 -7.54 31.02
N ALA A 35 -2.94 -8.72 30.59
CA ALA A 35 -3.49 -8.90 29.25
C ALA A 35 -4.79 -8.10 29.06
N GLY A 36 -5.70 -8.16 30.04
CA GLY A 36 -6.93 -7.36 30.04
C GLY A 36 -6.67 -5.85 30.02
N SER A 37 -5.70 -5.38 30.82
CA SER A 37 -5.31 -3.97 30.86
C SER A 37 -4.75 -3.46 29.52
N ARG A 38 -3.93 -4.28 28.83
CA ARG A 38 -3.39 -3.93 27.50
C ARG A 38 -4.49 -3.84 26.44
N ALA A 39 -5.44 -4.77 26.44
CA ALA A 39 -6.56 -4.75 25.52
C ALA A 39 -7.44 -3.50 25.75
N SER A 40 -7.74 -3.16 27.01
CA SER A 40 -8.49 -1.96 27.37
C SER A 40 -7.80 -0.68 26.91
N LEU A 41 -6.49 -0.56 27.16
CA LEU A 41 -5.69 0.58 26.68
C LEU A 41 -5.74 0.72 25.15
N ALA A 42 -5.60 -0.39 24.42
CA ALA A 42 -5.63 -0.36 22.96
C ALA A 42 -7.00 0.11 22.42
N LEU A 43 -8.10 -0.29 23.06
CA LEU A 43 -9.44 0.21 22.74
C LEU A 43 -9.57 1.71 23.06
N SER A 44 -9.07 2.18 24.21
CA SER A 44 -9.07 3.60 24.56
C SER A 44 -8.28 4.46 23.57
N VAL A 45 -7.10 3.99 23.12
CA VAL A 45 -6.33 4.66 22.06
C VAL A 45 -7.15 4.74 20.76
N GLY A 46 -7.89 3.69 20.41
CA GLY A 46 -8.79 3.68 19.25
C GLY A 46 -9.92 4.71 19.35
N ALA A 47 -10.49 4.89 20.55
CA ALA A 47 -11.52 5.89 20.81
C ALA A 47 -10.96 7.32 20.66
N VAL A 48 -9.82 7.61 21.31
CA VAL A 48 -9.13 8.91 21.19
C VAL A 48 -8.75 9.21 19.75
N TRP A 49 -8.29 8.19 19.01
CA TRP A 49 -7.96 8.32 17.60
C TRP A 49 -9.18 8.70 16.76
N SER A 50 -10.28 7.99 16.94
CA SER A 50 -11.51 8.24 16.20
C SER A 50 -12.01 9.67 16.46
N GLU A 51 -12.00 10.12 17.72
CA GLU A 51 -12.35 11.50 18.09
C GLU A 51 -11.38 12.53 17.49
N ALA A 52 -10.07 12.24 17.52
CA ALA A 52 -9.04 13.12 17.01
C ALA A 52 -9.14 13.35 15.48
N VAL A 53 -9.51 12.33 14.73
CA VAL A 53 -9.73 12.46 13.28
C VAL A 53 -10.92 13.38 13.00
N VAL A 54 -12.01 13.24 13.75
CA VAL A 54 -13.24 14.03 13.52
C VAL A 54 -13.09 15.48 13.97
N ASN A 55 -12.72 15.71 15.23
CA ASN A 55 -12.77 17.02 15.86
C ASN A 55 -11.44 17.43 16.51
N GLY A 56 -10.40 16.60 16.41
CA GLY A 56 -9.13 16.85 17.08
C GLY A 56 -8.32 18.00 16.46
N PRO A 57 -7.57 18.74 17.28
CA PRO A 57 -6.61 19.72 16.78
C PRO A 57 -5.45 19.02 16.04
N PRO A 58 -4.71 19.74 15.17
CA PRO A 58 -3.65 19.16 14.35
C PRO A 58 -2.55 18.49 15.18
N GLU A 59 -2.21 19.01 16.37
CA GLU A 59 -1.19 18.43 17.24
C GLU A 59 -1.62 17.03 17.74
N ARG A 60 -2.91 16.88 18.10
CA ARG A 60 -3.46 15.59 18.55
C ARG A 60 -3.44 14.58 17.41
N ARG A 61 -3.82 14.98 16.19
CA ARG A 61 -3.73 14.13 15.00
C ARG A 61 -2.28 13.70 14.73
N GLY A 62 -1.34 14.64 14.78
CA GLY A 62 0.09 14.38 14.59
C GLY A 62 0.67 13.40 15.64
N ALA A 63 0.27 13.54 16.90
CA ALA A 63 0.68 12.64 17.99
C ALA A 63 0.12 11.21 17.78
N CYS A 64 -1.17 11.07 17.45
CA CYS A 64 -1.78 9.78 17.13
C CYS A 64 -1.08 9.11 15.94
N VAL A 65 -0.82 9.84 14.86
CA VAL A 65 -0.08 9.31 13.69
C VAL A 65 1.34 8.90 14.09
N GLY A 66 2.00 9.66 14.96
CA GLY A 66 3.32 9.30 15.51
C GLY A 66 3.30 7.96 16.26
N LEU A 67 2.32 7.77 17.14
CA LEU A 67 2.11 6.51 17.85
C LEU A 67 1.85 5.36 16.87
N PHE A 68 0.95 5.53 15.91
CA PHE A 68 0.60 4.48 14.96
C PHE A 68 1.73 4.14 13.99
N ALA A 69 2.57 5.11 13.63
CA ALA A 69 3.78 4.88 12.86
C ALA A 69 4.77 3.96 13.59
N ALA A 70 4.79 3.97 14.92
CA ALA A 70 5.63 3.09 15.73
C ALA A 70 5.01 1.70 15.93
N VAL A 71 3.67 1.61 16.04
CA VAL A 71 2.98 0.37 16.45
C VAL A 71 2.47 -0.45 15.26
N LEU A 72 1.71 0.13 14.34
CA LEU A 72 1.02 -0.61 13.27
C LEU A 72 1.99 -1.43 12.37
N PRO A 73 3.14 -0.87 11.94
CA PRO A 73 4.23 -1.63 11.33
C PRO A 73 4.62 -2.93 12.03
N ARG A 74 4.70 -2.91 13.37
CA ARG A 74 5.13 -4.06 14.16
C ARG A 74 4.04 -5.10 14.25
N VAL A 75 2.79 -4.68 14.45
CA VAL A 75 1.62 -5.57 14.45
C VAL A 75 1.50 -6.29 13.11
N ALA A 76 1.69 -5.56 12.00
CA ALA A 76 1.68 -6.16 10.66
C ALA A 76 2.83 -7.17 10.47
N ALA A 77 4.03 -6.89 11.00
CA ALA A 77 5.18 -7.80 10.90
C ALA A 77 4.95 -9.12 11.64
N THR A 78 4.25 -9.08 12.77
CA THR A 78 3.95 -10.27 13.59
C THR A 78 2.62 -10.92 13.19
N ARG A 79 1.98 -10.48 12.10
CA ARG A 79 0.62 -10.90 11.70
C ARG A 79 -0.42 -10.76 12.82
N GLY A 80 -0.18 -9.87 13.78
CA GLY A 80 -1.01 -9.69 14.96
C GLY A 80 -0.99 -10.87 15.94
N ASP A 81 0.06 -11.71 15.93
CA ASP A 81 0.26 -12.77 16.91
C ASP A 81 0.25 -12.17 18.34
N PRO A 82 -0.77 -12.49 19.16
CA PRO A 82 -0.92 -11.94 20.51
C PRO A 82 0.18 -12.40 21.48
N GLY A 83 0.93 -13.45 21.14
CA GLY A 83 2.09 -13.90 21.91
C GLY A 83 3.31 -12.99 21.74
N VAL A 84 3.38 -12.22 20.65
CA VAL A 84 4.53 -11.37 20.29
C VAL A 84 4.16 -9.89 20.31
N CYS A 85 2.92 -9.53 20.01
CA CYS A 85 2.46 -8.15 19.97
C CYS A 85 1.38 -7.88 21.02
N ALA A 86 1.52 -6.75 21.74
CA ALA A 86 0.53 -6.31 22.72
C ALA A 86 -0.83 -5.91 22.10
N VAL A 87 -0.90 -5.74 20.77
CA VAL A 87 -2.09 -5.31 20.04
C VAL A 87 -2.43 -6.38 19.00
N GLY A 88 -3.65 -6.92 19.08
CA GLY A 88 -4.16 -7.89 18.11
C GLY A 88 -4.50 -7.25 16.75
N ALA A 89 -4.55 -8.09 15.71
CA ALA A 89 -4.82 -7.64 14.33
C ALA A 89 -6.13 -6.87 14.17
N ASP A 90 -7.21 -7.28 14.87
CA ASP A 90 -8.52 -6.63 14.77
C ASP A 90 -8.53 -5.20 15.33
N VAL A 91 -7.84 -4.98 16.44
CA VAL A 91 -7.72 -3.65 17.05
C VAL A 91 -6.90 -2.73 16.15
N ALA A 92 -5.77 -3.23 15.64
CA ALA A 92 -4.93 -2.50 14.69
C ALA A 92 -5.67 -2.18 13.38
N ALA A 93 -6.50 -3.11 12.89
CA ALA A 93 -7.38 -2.88 11.75
C ALA A 93 -8.40 -1.76 12.04
N GLY A 94 -8.97 -1.73 13.24
CA GLY A 94 -9.81 -0.63 13.71
C GLY A 94 -9.12 0.73 13.69
N TRP A 95 -7.82 0.79 13.98
CA TRP A 95 -7.04 2.03 13.90
C TRP A 95 -6.70 2.46 12.46
N LEU A 96 -6.66 1.54 11.51
CA LEU A 96 -6.38 1.85 10.10
C LEU A 96 -7.58 2.48 9.38
N ARG A 97 -8.80 2.04 9.67
CA ARG A 97 -10.01 2.50 8.94
C ARG A 97 -10.17 4.03 8.88
N PRO A 98 -9.88 4.81 9.94
CA PRO A 98 -10.00 6.26 9.89
C PRO A 98 -8.93 6.99 9.06
N TYR A 99 -7.90 6.30 8.52
CA TYR A 99 -6.80 6.95 7.79
C TYR A 99 -7.25 7.71 6.55
N ALA A 100 -8.22 7.20 5.78
CA ALA A 100 -8.72 7.90 4.61
C ALA A 100 -9.36 9.25 5.01
N ARG A 101 -10.20 9.25 6.06
CA ARG A 101 -10.75 10.46 6.64
C ARG A 101 -9.66 11.39 7.20
N LEU A 102 -8.68 10.87 7.92
CA LEU A 102 -7.54 11.68 8.40
C LEU A 102 -6.85 12.39 7.23
N LEU A 103 -6.49 11.65 6.18
CA LEU A 103 -5.84 12.23 5.01
C LEU A 103 -6.72 13.31 4.38
N TRP A 104 -8.05 13.14 4.42
CA TRP A 104 -8.99 14.15 3.96
C TRP A 104 -9.01 15.39 4.83
N GLU A 105 -8.84 15.28 6.13
CA GLU A 105 -8.76 16.44 7.02
C GLU A 105 -7.42 17.17 6.89
N LEU A 106 -6.31 16.42 6.73
CA LEU A 106 -4.97 17.00 6.58
C LEU A 106 -4.74 17.60 5.19
N LYS A 107 -5.22 16.95 4.12
CA LYS A 107 -5.00 17.32 2.71
C LYS A 107 -3.53 17.69 2.45
N HIS A 108 -3.30 18.98 2.14
CA HIS A 108 -2.01 19.62 1.95
C HIS A 108 -1.70 20.67 3.04
N GLY A 109 -2.56 20.79 4.07
CA GLY A 109 -2.42 21.76 5.16
C GLY A 109 -1.33 21.37 6.17
N ASP A 110 -1.09 20.07 6.36
CA ASP A 110 0.05 19.56 7.14
C ASP A 110 0.79 18.46 6.36
N PRO A 111 1.74 18.83 5.48
CA PRO A 111 2.49 17.88 4.70
C PRO A 111 3.32 16.90 5.54
N GLY A 112 3.78 17.31 6.73
CA GLY A 112 4.62 16.49 7.60
C GLY A 112 3.82 15.30 8.14
N THR A 113 2.65 15.57 8.71
CA THR A 113 1.76 14.53 9.23
C THR A 113 1.16 13.69 8.10
N THR A 114 0.75 14.29 6.97
CA THR A 114 0.28 13.54 5.79
C THR A 114 1.36 12.57 5.29
N SER A 115 2.61 13.03 5.19
CA SER A 115 3.72 12.19 4.73
C SER A 115 4.01 11.05 5.71
N ARG A 116 3.93 11.29 7.02
CA ARG A 116 4.06 10.23 8.03
C ARG A 116 2.93 9.22 7.93
N ALA A 117 1.68 9.67 7.82
CA ALA A 117 0.53 8.79 7.67
C ALA A 117 0.61 7.89 6.43
N LEU A 118 1.00 8.46 5.28
CA LEU A 118 1.20 7.69 4.04
C LEU A 118 2.33 6.67 4.17
N ARG A 119 3.45 7.01 4.83
CA ARG A 119 4.53 6.05 5.11
C ARG A 119 4.08 4.95 6.05
N THR A 120 3.27 5.25 7.06
CA THR A 120 2.69 4.24 7.94
C THR A 120 1.83 3.27 7.15
N LEU A 121 0.90 3.76 6.31
CA LEU A 121 0.08 2.93 5.43
C LEU A 121 0.94 2.05 4.53
N HIS A 122 1.95 2.63 3.89
CA HIS A 122 2.88 1.88 3.03
C HIS A 122 3.61 0.78 3.80
N ALA A 123 4.12 1.09 4.99
CA ALA A 123 4.87 0.14 5.81
C ALA A 123 4.00 -1.00 6.34
N VAL A 124 2.73 -0.72 6.66
CA VAL A 124 1.76 -1.77 7.03
C VAL A 124 1.44 -2.62 5.79
N ALA A 125 1.07 -1.99 4.68
CA ALA A 125 0.71 -2.68 3.44
C ALA A 125 1.85 -3.59 2.92
N SER A 126 3.10 -3.12 2.95
CA SER A 126 4.26 -3.92 2.55
C SER A 126 4.48 -5.18 3.38
N ARG A 127 3.99 -5.20 4.63
CA ARG A 127 4.13 -6.35 5.54
C ARG A 127 2.93 -7.30 5.47
N CYS A 128 1.79 -6.81 5.02
CA CYS A 128 0.61 -7.62 4.71
C CYS A 128 0.64 -8.20 3.29
N SER A 129 1.65 -7.85 2.48
CA SER A 129 1.78 -8.32 1.10
C SER A 129 1.99 -9.84 1.10
N GLY A 130 0.98 -10.58 0.64
CA GLY A 130 0.98 -12.05 0.60
C GLY A 130 0.16 -12.74 1.70
N ASP A 131 -0.46 -12.01 2.62
CA ASP A 131 -1.45 -12.58 3.54
C ASP A 131 -2.78 -12.86 2.81
N SER A 132 -3.55 -13.85 3.31
CA SER A 132 -4.91 -14.14 2.82
C SER A 132 -5.78 -12.88 2.88
N ALA A 133 -6.69 -12.72 1.92
CA ALA A 133 -7.68 -11.64 1.89
C ALA A 133 -8.57 -11.59 3.16
N GLU A 134 -8.53 -12.65 3.98
CA GLU A 134 -9.22 -12.79 5.26
C GLU A 134 -8.49 -12.09 6.43
N SER A 135 -7.27 -11.60 6.25
CA SER A 135 -6.55 -10.85 7.29
C SER A 135 -7.29 -9.53 7.62
N PRO A 136 -7.59 -9.24 8.90
CA PRO A 136 -8.27 -8.01 9.30
C PRO A 136 -7.56 -6.73 8.83
N LEU A 137 -6.22 -6.75 8.81
CA LEU A 137 -5.40 -5.63 8.35
C LEU A 137 -5.49 -5.45 6.83
N ALA A 138 -5.49 -6.55 6.06
CA ALA A 138 -5.67 -6.50 4.61
C ALA A 138 -7.06 -5.96 4.24
N ALA A 139 -8.11 -6.40 4.96
CA ALA A 139 -9.47 -5.88 4.77
C ALA A 139 -9.58 -4.38 5.10
N ALA A 140 -8.92 -3.92 6.18
CA ALA A 140 -8.88 -2.49 6.52
C ALA A 140 -8.13 -1.65 5.46
N LEU A 141 -7.01 -2.16 4.94
CA LEU A 141 -6.27 -1.50 3.86
C LEU A 141 -7.07 -1.44 2.55
N ALA A 142 -7.82 -2.51 2.23
CA ALA A 142 -8.74 -2.50 1.09
C ALA A 142 -9.85 -1.46 1.26
N ALA A 143 -10.42 -1.33 2.46
CA ALA A 143 -11.41 -0.28 2.74
C ALA A 143 -10.80 1.12 2.55
N VAL A 144 -9.60 1.37 3.08
CA VAL A 144 -8.88 2.64 2.86
C VAL A 144 -8.63 2.89 1.38
N GLU A 145 -8.22 1.87 0.61
CA GLU A 145 -7.96 1.99 -0.83
C GLU A 145 -9.16 2.54 -1.61
N THR A 146 -10.38 2.07 -1.31
CA THR A 146 -11.58 2.51 -2.01
C THR A 146 -11.86 4.01 -1.85
N GLU A 147 -11.32 4.63 -0.80
CA GLU A 147 -11.45 6.07 -0.52
C GLU A 147 -10.25 6.89 -1.01
N LEU A 148 -9.17 6.27 -1.51
CA LEU A 148 -7.94 6.99 -1.91
C LEU A 148 -8.06 7.73 -3.25
N ALA A 149 -8.94 7.30 -4.16
CA ALA A 149 -9.00 7.85 -5.51
C ALA A 149 -9.13 9.40 -5.58
N PRO A 150 -10.00 10.07 -4.79
CA PRO A 150 -10.17 11.52 -4.84
C PRO A 150 -8.93 12.31 -4.42
N PHE A 151 -7.98 11.67 -3.71
CA PHE A 151 -6.72 12.29 -3.29
C PHE A 151 -5.76 12.51 -4.46
N PHE A 152 -5.77 11.58 -5.42
CA PHE A 152 -4.96 11.66 -6.65
C PHE A 152 -5.61 12.59 -7.67
N ALA A 153 -6.86 12.30 -8.06
CA ALA A 153 -7.60 13.11 -9.02
C ALA A 153 -9.11 12.82 -8.94
N ARG A 154 -9.92 13.84 -9.20
CA ARG A 154 -11.35 13.69 -9.45
C ARG A 154 -11.58 13.50 -10.94
N VAL A 155 -11.87 12.27 -11.33
CA VAL A 155 -11.98 11.89 -12.73
C VAL A 155 -13.45 11.84 -13.14
N PRO A 156 -13.84 12.53 -14.22
CA PRO A 156 -15.20 12.41 -14.75
C PRO A 156 -15.46 10.97 -15.24
N PRO A 157 -16.71 10.48 -15.15
CA PRO A 157 -17.05 9.18 -15.70
C PRO A 157 -16.78 9.16 -17.22
N PRO A 158 -16.39 8.00 -17.78
CA PRO A 158 -16.23 7.86 -19.21
C PRO A 158 -17.58 8.10 -19.91
N SER A 159 -17.55 8.63 -21.13
CA SER A 159 -18.74 8.70 -21.98
C SER A 159 -19.27 7.29 -22.23
N SER A 160 -20.53 7.03 -21.85
CA SER A 160 -21.19 5.72 -22.03
C SER A 160 -21.62 5.47 -23.47
N THR A 161 -21.79 6.52 -24.27
CA THR A 161 -22.37 6.47 -25.63
C THR A 161 -21.34 6.49 -26.76
N ASP A 162 -20.17 7.09 -26.55
CA ASP A 162 -19.11 7.13 -27.56
C ASP A 162 -17.75 6.84 -26.92
N GLN A 163 -17.20 5.66 -27.23
CA GLN A 163 -15.87 5.25 -26.77
C GLN A 163 -14.75 6.03 -27.47
N THR A 164 -15.00 6.66 -28.60
CA THR A 164 -14.02 7.45 -29.36
C THR A 164 -14.06 8.94 -29.04
N ALA A 165 -14.94 9.34 -28.13
CA ALA A 165 -15.01 10.71 -27.66
C ALA A 165 -13.70 11.12 -26.93
N PRO A 166 -13.32 12.41 -26.99
CA PRO A 166 -12.18 12.92 -26.25
C PRO A 166 -12.36 12.70 -24.75
N ARG A 167 -11.31 12.21 -24.07
CA ARG A 167 -11.34 12.06 -22.61
C ARG A 167 -11.28 13.43 -21.96
N ARG A 168 -12.23 13.72 -21.08
CA ARG A 168 -12.18 14.90 -20.22
C ARG A 168 -11.02 14.75 -19.22
N ARG A 169 -10.24 15.81 -19.04
CA ARG A 169 -9.17 15.84 -18.04
C ARG A 169 -9.76 15.79 -16.63
N GLY A 170 -9.20 14.93 -15.79
CA GLY A 170 -9.52 14.92 -14.36
C GLY A 170 -9.01 16.17 -13.66
N LYS A 171 -9.68 16.57 -12.58
CA LYS A 171 -9.18 17.66 -11.72
C LYS A 171 -8.16 17.09 -10.74
N PRO A 172 -6.97 17.69 -10.59
CA PRO A 172 -5.97 17.23 -9.62
C PRO A 172 -6.54 17.19 -8.20
N GLY A 173 -6.23 16.13 -7.47
CA GLY A 173 -6.64 15.95 -6.10
C GLY A 173 -5.70 16.65 -5.10
N PRO A 174 -6.02 16.63 -3.80
CA PRO A 174 -5.19 17.20 -2.73
C PRO A 174 -3.70 16.82 -2.78
N PHE A 175 -3.35 15.60 -3.22
CA PHE A 175 -1.95 15.17 -3.23
C PHE A 175 -1.09 15.91 -4.24
N SER A 176 -1.67 16.48 -5.30
CA SER A 176 -0.90 17.26 -6.28
C SER A 176 -0.31 18.55 -5.69
N LYS A 177 -0.81 19.00 -4.54
CA LYS A 177 -0.35 20.20 -3.83
C LYS A 177 0.68 19.90 -2.74
N LEU A 178 0.98 18.63 -2.48
CA LEU A 178 1.98 18.24 -1.48
C LEU A 178 3.41 18.48 -2.02
N PRO A 179 4.43 18.57 -1.16
CA PRO A 179 5.82 18.55 -1.59
C PRO A 179 6.15 17.28 -2.39
N ALA A 180 7.00 17.38 -3.41
CA ALA A 180 7.32 16.26 -4.31
C ALA A 180 7.70 14.94 -3.61
N PRO A 181 8.51 14.93 -2.53
CA PRO A 181 8.81 13.69 -1.81
C PRO A 181 7.56 13.02 -1.23
N CYS A 182 6.56 13.79 -0.80
CA CYS A 182 5.32 13.25 -0.27
C CYS A 182 4.40 12.73 -1.40
N GLN A 183 4.41 13.36 -2.57
CA GLN A 183 3.69 12.86 -3.76
C GLN A 183 4.25 11.49 -4.18
N HIS A 184 5.57 11.31 -4.14
CA HIS A 184 6.21 10.02 -4.43
C HIS A 184 5.78 8.93 -3.45
N VAL A 185 5.70 9.23 -2.16
CA VAL A 185 5.21 8.26 -1.15
C VAL A 185 3.75 7.88 -1.42
N ALA A 186 2.90 8.85 -1.78
CA ALA A 186 1.50 8.58 -2.09
C ALA A 186 1.35 7.64 -3.30
N ILE A 187 2.16 7.83 -4.35
CA ILE A 187 2.17 6.95 -5.53
C ILE A 187 2.76 5.59 -5.23
N ALA A 188 3.87 5.52 -4.47
CA ALA A 188 4.51 4.27 -4.09
C ALA A 188 3.58 3.36 -3.28
N LEU A 189 2.66 3.94 -2.49
CA LEU A 189 1.65 3.18 -1.75
C LEU A 189 0.83 2.24 -2.65
N LEU A 190 0.53 2.64 -3.88
CA LEU A 190 -0.22 1.81 -4.84
C LEU A 190 0.47 0.47 -5.09
N GLY A 191 1.81 0.44 -5.00
CA GLY A 191 2.60 -0.77 -5.19
C GLY A 191 2.62 -1.72 -4.00
N GLN A 192 1.91 -1.41 -2.91
CA GLN A 192 1.87 -2.23 -1.71
C GLN A 192 0.44 -2.57 -1.27
N LEU A 193 -0.58 -1.88 -1.79
CA LEU A 193 -1.97 -2.10 -1.39
C LEU A 193 -2.46 -3.51 -1.75
N PRO A 194 -3.31 -4.14 -0.92
CA PRO A 194 -3.76 -5.51 -1.14
C PRO A 194 -4.67 -5.66 -2.37
N CYS A 195 -5.38 -4.59 -2.74
CA CYS A 195 -6.18 -4.50 -3.94
C CYS A 195 -6.08 -3.09 -4.52
N LEU A 196 -6.42 -2.94 -5.79
CA LEU A 196 -6.44 -1.67 -6.51
C LEU A 196 -7.72 -1.60 -7.35
N SER A 197 -8.60 -0.67 -6.98
CA SER A 197 -9.85 -0.44 -7.68
C SER A 197 -9.62 0.26 -9.03
N PRO A 198 -10.52 0.07 -10.01
CA PRO A 198 -10.49 0.82 -11.27
C PRO A 198 -10.49 2.34 -11.06
N THR A 199 -11.19 2.81 -10.02
CA THR A 199 -11.31 4.23 -9.69
C THR A 199 -9.98 4.80 -9.23
N THR A 200 -9.26 4.10 -8.34
CA THR A 200 -7.94 4.52 -7.85
C THR A 200 -6.90 4.52 -8.95
N LEU A 201 -6.82 3.45 -9.75
CA LEU A 201 -5.86 3.41 -10.88
C LEU A 201 -6.13 4.50 -11.90
N ARG A 202 -7.41 4.75 -12.23
CA ARG A 202 -7.77 5.85 -13.13
C ARG A 202 -7.39 7.20 -12.55
N ALA A 203 -7.66 7.45 -11.26
CA ALA A 203 -7.28 8.69 -10.59
C ALA A 203 -5.76 8.88 -10.53
N ALA A 204 -5.01 7.82 -10.22
CA ALA A 204 -3.55 7.81 -10.23
C ALA A 204 -2.98 8.09 -11.62
N ALA A 205 -3.57 7.54 -12.69
CA ALA A 205 -3.16 7.84 -14.06
C ALA A 205 -3.34 9.32 -14.40
N HIS A 206 -4.47 9.92 -14.00
CA HIS A 206 -4.69 11.36 -14.18
C HIS A 206 -3.73 12.22 -13.37
N ALA A 207 -3.38 11.81 -12.15
CA ALA A 207 -2.39 12.51 -11.33
C ALA A 207 -0.98 12.42 -11.95
N ALA A 208 -0.59 11.23 -12.41
CA ALA A 208 0.70 10.98 -13.06
C ALA A 208 0.87 11.72 -14.39
N LEU A 209 -0.22 11.92 -15.13
CA LEU A 209 -0.23 12.56 -16.44
C LEU A 209 -0.57 14.06 -16.39
N ASN A 210 -0.73 14.62 -15.19
CA ASN A 210 -0.97 16.04 -15.01
C ASN A 210 0.24 16.86 -15.50
N GLU A 211 -0.01 17.92 -16.26
CA GLU A 211 1.03 18.76 -16.86
C GLU A 211 1.85 19.50 -15.81
N ASP A 212 1.24 19.84 -14.68
CA ASP A 212 1.88 20.58 -13.58
C ASP A 212 2.64 19.67 -12.60
N ALA A 213 2.44 18.35 -12.69
CA ALA A 213 3.09 17.39 -11.80
C ALA A 213 4.58 17.22 -12.14
N ASP A 214 5.36 16.76 -11.16
CA ASP A 214 6.73 16.28 -11.42
C ASP A 214 6.66 15.09 -12.41
N PRO A 215 7.35 15.16 -13.57
CA PRO A 215 7.38 14.05 -14.54
C PRO A 215 7.84 12.71 -13.95
N ASN A 216 8.58 12.71 -12.85
CA ASN A 216 9.00 11.48 -12.16
C ASN A 216 7.83 10.73 -11.50
N ILE A 217 6.71 11.41 -11.23
CA ILE A 217 5.50 10.78 -10.68
C ILE A 217 4.99 9.69 -11.63
N ALA A 218 5.03 9.93 -12.94
CA ALA A 218 4.63 8.91 -13.92
C ALA A 218 5.54 7.68 -13.91
N VAL A 219 6.85 7.88 -13.73
CA VAL A 219 7.81 6.78 -13.61
C VAL A 219 7.54 5.97 -12.36
N ARG A 220 7.37 6.63 -11.21
CA ARG A 220 7.02 5.98 -9.94
C ARG A 220 5.68 5.26 -9.99
N ALA A 221 4.71 5.80 -10.72
CA ALA A 221 3.40 5.18 -10.85
C ALA A 221 3.46 3.91 -11.71
N ALA A 222 4.27 3.90 -12.78
CA ALA A 222 4.56 2.69 -13.54
C ALA A 222 5.23 1.64 -12.66
N GLU A 223 6.31 1.99 -11.95
CA GLU A 223 7.02 1.09 -11.04
C GLU A 223 6.09 0.50 -9.98
N ALA A 224 5.29 1.34 -9.32
CA ALA A 224 4.35 0.91 -8.28
C ALA A 224 3.34 -0.12 -8.80
N VAL A 225 2.70 0.14 -9.94
CA VAL A 225 1.70 -0.79 -10.52
C VAL A 225 2.37 -2.07 -11.02
N THR A 226 3.58 -1.99 -11.59
CA THR A 226 4.32 -3.18 -12.03
C THR A 226 4.72 -4.08 -10.86
N CYS A 227 5.19 -3.49 -9.74
CA CYS A 227 5.50 -4.25 -8.53
C CYS A 227 4.27 -4.91 -7.89
N ASN A 228 3.06 -4.47 -8.22
CA ASN A 228 1.81 -4.92 -7.59
C ASN A 228 0.72 -5.31 -8.60
N MET A 229 1.11 -5.94 -9.72
CA MET A 229 0.16 -6.32 -10.76
C MET A 229 -0.93 -7.30 -10.27
N ARG A 230 -0.68 -8.01 -9.16
CA ARG A 230 -1.64 -8.95 -8.55
C ARG A 230 -2.81 -8.25 -7.85
N ALA A 231 -2.62 -7.00 -7.42
CA ALA A 231 -3.66 -6.23 -6.72
C ALA A 231 -4.77 -5.72 -7.65
N ALA A 232 -4.58 -5.78 -8.97
CA ALA A 232 -5.59 -5.40 -9.96
C ALA A 232 -5.77 -6.48 -11.02
N PRO A 233 -6.98 -6.63 -11.61
CA PRO A 233 -7.16 -7.37 -12.85
C PRO A 233 -6.18 -6.92 -13.93
N LEU A 234 -5.59 -7.90 -14.64
CA LEU A 234 -4.58 -7.66 -15.68
C LEU A 234 -5.00 -6.57 -16.69
N ALA A 235 -6.26 -6.60 -17.12
CA ALA A 235 -6.81 -5.62 -18.05
C ALA A 235 -6.75 -4.17 -17.53
N LEU A 236 -6.92 -3.97 -16.22
CA LEU A 236 -6.80 -2.65 -15.59
C LEU A 236 -5.35 -2.18 -15.56
N SER A 237 -4.42 -3.07 -15.19
CA SER A 237 -2.98 -2.78 -15.19
C SER A 237 -2.48 -2.41 -16.59
N VAL A 238 -2.85 -3.19 -17.62
CA VAL A 238 -2.55 -2.88 -19.01
C VAL A 238 -3.16 -1.54 -19.44
N SER A 239 -4.42 -1.28 -19.05
CA SER A 239 -5.10 -0.01 -19.38
C SER A 239 -4.39 1.19 -18.75
N PHE A 240 -3.96 1.06 -17.50
CA PHE A 240 -3.19 2.06 -16.78
C PHE A 240 -1.84 2.35 -17.46
N LEU A 241 -1.06 1.32 -17.75
CA LEU A 241 0.24 1.46 -18.42
C LEU A 241 0.10 2.03 -19.84
N SER A 242 -0.94 1.61 -20.56
CA SER A 242 -1.29 2.17 -21.88
C SER A 242 -1.68 3.66 -21.80
N ALA A 243 -2.31 4.08 -20.71
CA ALA A 243 -2.59 5.49 -20.45
C ALA A 243 -1.28 6.27 -20.20
N LEU A 244 -0.31 5.71 -19.48
CA LEU A 244 1.00 6.33 -19.31
C LEU A 244 1.77 6.49 -20.64
N LEU A 245 1.60 5.55 -21.57
CA LEU A 245 2.20 5.61 -22.90
C LEU A 245 1.66 6.76 -23.77
N THR A 246 0.36 7.05 -23.68
CA THR A 246 -0.33 7.85 -24.71
C THR A 246 -1.07 9.07 -24.17
N GLY A 247 -1.35 9.12 -22.87
CA GLY A 247 -2.24 10.10 -22.26
C GLY A 247 -1.58 11.39 -21.78
N ALA A 248 -0.29 11.60 -22.07
CA ALA A 248 0.42 12.80 -21.64
C ALA A 248 -0.09 14.05 -22.36
N GLY A 249 -0.43 15.09 -21.60
CA GLY A 249 -0.85 16.38 -22.14
C GLY A 249 0.30 17.23 -22.72
N SER A 250 1.54 16.93 -22.33
CA SER A 250 2.74 17.64 -22.77
C SER A 250 3.90 16.69 -23.09
N TRP A 251 4.86 17.15 -23.91
CA TRP A 251 6.08 16.39 -24.22
C TRP A 251 6.97 16.17 -23.00
N ARG A 252 6.98 17.11 -22.05
CA ARG A 252 7.76 17.00 -20.80
C ARG A 252 7.37 15.75 -20.03
N VAL A 253 6.07 15.51 -19.88
CA VAL A 253 5.52 14.31 -19.23
C VAL A 253 5.65 13.09 -20.14
N GLY A 254 5.28 13.21 -21.42
CA GLY A 254 5.28 12.09 -22.37
C GLY A 254 6.65 11.42 -22.54
N ARG A 255 7.74 12.21 -22.58
CA ARG A 255 9.12 11.68 -22.68
C ARG A 255 9.58 10.89 -21.45
N ARG A 256 8.93 11.07 -20.30
CA ARG A 256 9.23 10.33 -19.05
C ARG A 256 8.26 9.18 -18.83
N ALA A 257 6.97 9.43 -19.02
CA ALA A 257 5.90 8.45 -18.82
C ALA A 257 5.96 7.31 -19.84
N ALA A 258 6.19 7.61 -21.13
CA ALA A 258 6.14 6.59 -22.18
C ALA A 258 7.22 5.51 -22.03
N PRO A 259 8.52 5.83 -21.82
CA PRO A 259 9.52 4.79 -21.56
C PRO A 259 9.22 3.94 -20.32
N ALA A 260 8.69 4.55 -19.25
CA ALA A 260 8.35 3.82 -18.03
C ALA A 260 7.19 2.85 -18.25
N GLY A 261 6.10 3.31 -18.88
CA GLY A 261 4.97 2.45 -19.26
C GLY A 261 5.36 1.36 -20.25
N ALA A 262 6.25 1.67 -21.21
CA ALA A 262 6.72 0.71 -22.19
C ALA A 262 7.55 -0.40 -21.57
N ARG A 263 8.51 -0.07 -20.69
CA ARG A 263 9.31 -1.06 -19.95
C ARG A 263 8.42 -1.97 -19.10
N ALA A 264 7.46 -1.39 -18.41
CA ALA A 264 6.50 -2.13 -17.61
C ALA A 264 5.71 -3.13 -18.47
N LEU A 265 5.20 -2.72 -19.64
CA LEU A 265 4.46 -3.60 -20.56
C LEU A 265 5.35 -4.68 -21.18
N VAL A 266 6.57 -4.35 -21.61
CA VAL A 266 7.52 -5.36 -22.13
C VAL A 266 7.85 -6.38 -21.04
N GLY A 267 8.04 -5.94 -19.80
CA GLY A 267 8.29 -6.81 -18.65
C GLY A 267 7.11 -7.67 -18.19
N MET A 268 5.93 -7.52 -18.80
CA MET A 268 4.80 -8.44 -18.60
C MET A 268 4.90 -9.70 -19.48
N GLY A 269 5.70 -9.65 -20.54
CA GLY A 269 6.01 -10.84 -21.34
C GLY A 269 7.17 -11.62 -20.75
N ASP A 270 7.25 -12.90 -21.07
CA ASP A 270 8.40 -13.73 -20.73
C ASP A 270 9.55 -13.50 -21.71
N SER A 271 10.73 -14.05 -21.41
CA SER A 271 11.88 -13.99 -22.31
C SER A 271 11.48 -14.42 -23.73
N ASP A 272 10.70 -15.48 -23.88
CA ASP A 272 10.41 -16.01 -25.22
C ASP A 272 9.34 -15.20 -25.97
N SER A 273 8.67 -14.26 -25.30
CA SER A 273 7.57 -13.47 -25.86
C SER A 273 7.52 -12.03 -25.31
N PRO A 274 8.53 -11.18 -25.61
CA PRO A 274 8.57 -9.79 -25.16
C PRO A 274 7.45 -8.93 -25.76
N TRP A 275 6.72 -9.48 -26.74
CA TRP A 275 5.60 -8.84 -27.42
C TRP A 275 4.26 -9.06 -26.71
N ALA A 276 4.16 -9.94 -25.70
CA ALA A 276 2.89 -10.25 -25.05
C ALA A 276 2.20 -9.00 -24.47
N GLY A 277 2.89 -8.25 -23.60
CA GLY A 277 2.36 -6.99 -23.05
C GLY A 277 2.11 -5.91 -24.10
N PRO A 278 3.03 -5.67 -25.06
CA PRO A 278 2.77 -4.78 -26.19
C PRO A 278 1.50 -5.12 -26.99
N CYS A 279 1.26 -6.39 -27.28
CA CYS A 279 0.07 -6.85 -27.97
C CYS A 279 -1.21 -6.59 -27.16
N LEU A 280 -1.16 -6.78 -25.84
CA LEU A 280 -2.28 -6.47 -24.93
C LEU A 280 -2.58 -4.96 -24.89
N ALA A 281 -1.56 -4.11 -24.98
CA ALA A 281 -1.72 -2.66 -24.96
C ALA A 281 -2.23 -2.08 -26.29
N TRP A 282 -1.98 -2.76 -27.41
CA TRP A 282 -2.25 -2.25 -28.77
C TRP A 282 -3.65 -1.66 -29.00
N PRO A 283 -4.76 -2.31 -28.55
CA PRO A 283 -6.09 -1.75 -28.73
C PRO A 283 -6.27 -0.39 -28.03
N ALA A 284 -5.69 -0.23 -26.84
CA ALA A 284 -5.76 1.02 -26.10
C ALA A 284 -4.93 2.13 -26.76
N LEU A 285 -3.77 1.79 -27.34
CA LEU A 285 -2.91 2.72 -28.07
C LEU A 285 -3.60 3.25 -29.34
N ASN A 286 -4.13 2.35 -30.17
CA ASN A 286 -4.85 2.72 -31.39
C ASN A 286 -6.05 3.60 -31.07
N LEU A 287 -6.81 3.24 -30.03
CA LEU A 287 -7.95 4.04 -29.61
C LEU A 287 -7.54 5.44 -29.12
N ALA A 288 -6.38 5.59 -28.47
CA ALA A 288 -5.87 6.90 -28.07
C ALA A 288 -5.49 7.77 -29.29
N ILE A 289 -4.85 7.18 -30.31
CA ILE A 289 -4.50 7.87 -31.56
C ILE A 289 -5.78 8.33 -32.29
N VAL A 290 -6.73 7.42 -32.50
CA VAL A 290 -8.01 7.72 -33.16
C VAL A 290 -8.79 8.80 -32.41
N ARG A 291 -8.83 8.74 -31.07
CA ARG A 291 -9.46 9.78 -30.25
C ARG A 291 -8.83 11.15 -30.46
N ALA A 292 -7.49 11.23 -30.47
CA ALA A 292 -6.78 12.48 -30.65
C ALA A 292 -7.02 13.07 -32.05
N GLU A 293 -7.00 12.23 -33.09
CA GLU A 293 -7.28 12.64 -34.47
C GLU A 293 -8.72 13.17 -34.63
N ARG A 294 -9.71 12.45 -34.07
CA ARG A 294 -11.13 12.90 -34.08
C ARG A 294 -11.34 14.20 -33.30
N ALA A 295 -10.53 14.44 -32.26
CA ALA A 295 -10.56 15.68 -31.49
C ALA A 295 -9.86 16.86 -32.19
N GLY A 296 -9.20 16.64 -33.33
CA GLY A 296 -8.33 17.65 -33.96
C GLY A 296 -7.03 17.92 -33.18
N ASP A 297 -6.68 17.08 -32.19
CA ASP A 297 -5.45 17.21 -31.40
C ASP A 297 -4.28 16.51 -32.10
N ALA A 298 -3.73 17.17 -33.12
CA ALA A 298 -2.59 16.66 -33.87
C ALA A 298 -1.36 16.38 -32.98
N GLU A 299 -1.18 17.17 -31.92
CA GLU A 299 -0.07 16.99 -30.99
C GLU A 299 -0.30 15.79 -30.06
N GLY A 300 -1.52 15.60 -29.56
CA GLY A 300 -1.92 14.40 -28.83
C GLY A 300 -1.72 13.13 -29.66
N ALA A 301 -2.08 13.16 -30.95
CA ALA A 301 -1.84 12.04 -31.87
C ALA A 301 -0.34 11.76 -32.04
N ARG A 302 0.50 12.80 -32.20
CA ARG A 302 1.96 12.65 -32.25
C ARG A 302 2.53 12.03 -30.97
N ARG A 303 2.09 12.49 -29.79
CA ARG A 303 2.52 11.93 -28.50
C ARG A 303 2.09 10.47 -28.33
N ALA A 304 0.87 10.12 -28.73
CA ALA A 304 0.39 8.74 -28.68
C ALA A 304 1.19 7.82 -29.62
N ARG A 305 1.48 8.27 -30.85
CA ARG A 305 2.35 7.55 -31.80
C ARG A 305 3.77 7.40 -31.27
N PHE A 306 4.33 8.43 -30.63
CA PHE A 306 5.61 8.34 -29.96
C PHE A 306 5.62 7.23 -28.89
N GLY A 307 4.58 7.15 -28.05
CA GLY A 307 4.44 6.08 -27.07
C GLY A 307 4.42 4.68 -27.71
N ALA A 308 3.70 4.52 -28.82
CA ALA A 308 3.68 3.27 -29.58
C ALA A 308 5.05 2.90 -30.17
N LEU A 309 5.79 3.88 -30.71
CA LEU A 309 7.14 3.67 -31.24
C LEU A 309 8.13 3.28 -30.14
N VAL A 310 8.07 3.93 -28.97
CA VAL A 310 8.92 3.58 -27.82
C VAL A 310 8.64 2.15 -27.35
N LEU A 311 7.36 1.75 -27.29
CA LEU A 311 6.97 0.38 -26.93
C LEU A 311 7.51 -0.66 -27.92
N ALA A 312 7.35 -0.40 -29.22
CA ALA A 312 7.87 -1.29 -30.26
C ALA A 312 9.41 -1.39 -30.20
N ALA A 313 10.11 -0.26 -30.02
CA ALA A 313 11.56 -0.23 -29.90
C ALA A 313 12.05 -1.09 -28.72
N LEU A 314 11.48 -0.91 -27.53
CA LEU A 314 11.88 -1.68 -26.35
C LEU A 314 11.54 -3.16 -26.45
N ALA A 315 10.40 -3.52 -27.05
CA ALA A 315 10.06 -4.92 -27.31
C ALA A 315 11.03 -5.57 -28.30
N SER A 316 11.44 -4.84 -29.35
CA SER A 316 12.48 -5.27 -30.30
C SER A 316 13.84 -5.42 -29.63
N GLU A 317 14.25 -4.48 -28.77
CA GLU A 317 15.51 -4.55 -28.02
C GLU A 317 15.52 -5.75 -27.08
N ALA A 318 14.44 -5.98 -26.33
CA ALA A 318 14.31 -7.13 -25.44
C ALA A 318 14.44 -8.46 -26.19
N ARG A 319 13.84 -8.55 -27.39
CA ARG A 319 13.95 -9.74 -28.26
C ARG A 319 15.37 -9.96 -28.80
N ARG A 320 16.13 -8.88 -29.05
CA ARG A 320 17.51 -8.96 -29.56
C ARG A 320 18.54 -9.28 -28.48
N ALA A 321 18.20 -9.03 -27.22
CA ALA A 321 19.06 -9.36 -26.08
C ALA A 321 19.05 -10.86 -25.70
N GLN A 322 18.38 -11.68 -26.50
CA GLN A 322 18.23 -13.14 -26.36
C GLN A 322 19.04 -13.84 -27.46
#